data_AF-A0A4P6TTX1-F1
#
_entry.id   AF-A0A4P6TTX1-F1
#
_cell.length_a   1.000
_cell.length_b   1.000
_cell.length_c   1.000
_cell.angle_alpha   90.00
_cell.angle_beta   90.00
_cell.angle_gamma   90.00
#
_symmetry.space_group_name_H-M   'P 1'
#
loop_
_entity.id
_entity.type
_entity.pdbx_description
1 polymer ?
#
loop_
_entity_poly.entity_id
_entity_poly.type
_entity_poly.pdbx_seq_one_letter_code
_entity_poly.pdbx_strand_id
1 'polypeptide(L)'
;MYLVHVHVQPPVHGVLLPSGTADAVAACGRDVTGVEHVVVHADTHPHPVIGVYISAATLKAAEETAVTLWHHTLLHHHWLHPWTLLRAEVPLIPIDADRPGMS
;
A
#
# COMPACT_ATOMS: atom_id res chain seq x y z
N MET A 1 10.45 -5.00 9.76
CA MET A 1 9.40 -4.07 9.31
C MET A 1 9.67 -3.68 7.87
N TYR A 2 8.64 -3.71 7.04
CA TYR A 2 8.65 -3.36 5.63
C TYR A 2 7.62 -2.26 5.39
N LEU A 3 7.96 -1.27 4.57
CA LEU A 3 6.97 -0.37 3.97
C LEU A 3 6.51 -1.01 2.67
N VAL A 4 5.23 -1.36 2.58
CA VAL A 4 4.62 -1.89 1.36
C VAL A 4 3.78 -0.79 0.73
N HIS A 5 3.96 -0.55 -0.57
CA HIS A 5 3.12 0.33 -1.37
C HIS A 5 2.01 -0.46 -2.02
N VAL A 6 0.77 -0.20 -1.60
CA VAL A 6 -0.44 -0.71 -2.22
C VAL A 6 -0.92 0.30 -3.25
N HIS A 7 -0.73 -0.01 -4.52
CA HIS A 7 -1.17 0.81 -5.64
C HIS A 7 -2.59 0.40 -6.04
N VAL A 8 -3.48 1.38 -6.14
CA VAL A 8 -4.88 1.15 -6.50
C VAL A 8 -5.31 2.02 -7.66
N GLN A 9 -6.07 1.44 -8.58
CA GLN A 9 -6.63 2.14 -9.72
C GLN A 9 -7.99 2.76 -9.32
N PRO A 10 -8.20 4.05 -9.60
CA PRO A 10 -9.50 4.67 -9.38
C PRO A 10 -10.53 4.15 -10.40
N PRO A 11 -11.82 4.07 -10.04
CA PRO A 11 -12.89 3.65 -10.96
C PRO A 11 -13.05 4.63 -12.14
N VAL A 12 -12.73 5.90 -11.93
CA VAL A 12 -12.73 6.97 -12.92
C VAL A 12 -11.41 7.72 -12.80
N HIS A 13 -10.78 8.03 -13.93
CA HIS A 13 -9.49 8.73 -13.95
C HIS A 13 -9.54 10.04 -13.16
N GLY A 14 -8.52 10.32 -12.35
CA GLY A 14 -8.40 11.55 -11.55
C GLY A 14 -9.22 11.57 -10.26
N VAL A 15 -9.98 10.52 -9.92
CA VAL A 15 -10.64 10.41 -8.63
C VAL A 15 -9.61 10.10 -7.54
N LEU A 16 -9.68 10.84 -6.43
CA LEU A 16 -8.84 10.66 -5.26
C LEU A 16 -9.38 9.57 -4.33
N LEU A 17 -8.49 8.91 -3.60
CA LEU A 17 -8.91 8.04 -2.51
C LEU A 17 -9.72 8.83 -1.46
N PRO A 18 -10.85 8.29 -0.97
CA PRO A 18 -11.63 8.97 0.06
C PRO A 18 -10.83 9.19 1.34
N SER A 19 -11.10 10.29 2.05
CA SER A 19 -10.32 10.71 3.23
C SER A 19 -10.33 9.71 4.39
N GLY A 20 -11.35 8.85 4.49
CA GLY A 20 -11.42 7.79 5.51
C GLY A 20 -10.62 6.52 5.18
N THR A 21 -9.89 6.48 4.06
CA THR A 21 -9.17 5.26 3.63
C THR A 21 -8.12 4.81 4.62
N ALA A 22 -7.32 5.74 5.17
CA ALA A 22 -6.27 5.38 6.12
C ALA A 22 -6.85 4.71 7.36
N ASP A 23 -7.90 5.29 7.94
CA ASP A 23 -8.56 4.79 9.14
C ASP A 23 -9.25 3.44 8.90
N ALA A 24 -9.91 3.28 7.74
CA ALA A 24 -10.55 2.02 7.35
C ALA A 24 -9.54 0.87 7.22
N VAL A 25 -8.43 1.11 6.53
CA VAL A 25 -7.35 0.12 6.36
C VAL A 25 -6.67 -0.15 7.71
N ALA A 26 -6.40 0.87 8.52
CA ALA A 26 -5.80 0.70 9.84
C ALA A 26 -6.71 -0.05 10.82
N ALA A 27 -8.02 0.16 10.77
CA ALA A 27 -9.00 -0.58 11.55
C ALA A 27 -9.00 -2.06 11.18
N CYS A 28 -9.05 -2.37 9.88
CA CYS A 28 -8.93 -3.74 9.36
C CYS A 28 -7.57 -4.38 9.69
N GLY A 29 -6.52 -3.58 9.75
CA GLY A 29 -5.17 -4.01 10.12
C GLY A 29 -5.06 -4.54 11.56
N ARG A 30 -6.03 -4.26 12.43
CA ARG A 30 -6.05 -4.85 13.78
C ARG A 30 -6.35 -6.35 13.77
N ASP A 31 -7.08 -6.81 12.76
CA ASP A 31 -7.42 -8.23 12.57
C ASP A 31 -6.36 -8.97 11.74
N VAL A 32 -5.45 -8.24 11.10
CA VAL A 32 -4.34 -8.77 10.30
C VAL A 32 -3.03 -8.59 11.04
N THR A 33 -2.38 -9.70 11.41
CA THR A 33 -1.14 -9.65 12.20
C THR A 33 -0.03 -8.88 11.48
N GLY A 34 0.65 -8.02 12.23
CA GLY A 34 1.86 -7.31 11.79
C GLY A 34 1.63 -5.94 11.15
N VAL A 35 0.40 -5.48 10.95
CA VAL A 35 0.13 -4.11 10.47
C VAL A 35 0.36 -3.10 11.61
N GLU A 36 1.30 -2.17 11.41
CA GLU A 36 1.69 -1.20 12.45
C GLU A 36 1.18 0.22 12.15
N HIS A 37 1.21 0.62 10.88
CA HIS A 37 0.82 1.98 10.47
C HIS A 37 0.37 2.04 9.01
N VAL A 38 -0.51 3.00 8.71
CA VAL A 38 -1.07 3.22 7.37
C VAL A 38 -0.99 4.71 7.02
N VAL A 39 -0.52 5.01 5.82
CA VAL A 39 -0.47 6.35 5.23
C VAL A 39 -1.12 6.30 3.86
N VAL A 40 -1.86 7.35 3.48
CA VAL A 40 -2.51 7.44 2.17
C VAL A 40 -1.99 8.65 1.41
N HIS A 41 -1.49 8.40 0.20
CA HIS A 41 -1.18 9.43 -0.79
C HIS A 41 -2.23 9.37 -1.90
N ALA A 42 -3.32 10.14 -1.69
CA ALA A 42 -4.54 10.03 -2.48
C ALA A 42 -4.44 10.59 -3.91
N ASP A 43 -3.40 11.39 -4.20
CA ASP A 43 -3.21 12.17 -5.44
C ASP A 43 -1.90 11.82 -6.17
N THR A 44 -1.21 10.75 -5.75
CA THR A 44 0.04 10.32 -6.40
C THR A 44 -0.22 9.87 -7.83
N HIS A 45 0.71 10.22 -8.73
CA HIS A 45 0.67 9.83 -10.14
C HIS A 45 1.58 8.63 -10.41
N PRO A 46 1.19 7.68 -11.27
CA PRO A 46 -0.06 7.66 -12.07
C PRO A 46 -1.30 7.20 -11.29
N HIS A 47 -1.12 6.63 -10.10
CA HIS A 47 -2.19 6.04 -9.29
C HIS A 47 -1.99 6.34 -7.80
N PRO A 48 -3.08 6.51 -7.03
CA PRO A 48 -2.99 6.66 -5.58
C PRO A 48 -2.26 5.49 -4.93
N VAL A 49 -1.57 5.80 -3.83
CA VAL A 49 -0.75 4.84 -3.08
C VAL A 49 -1.17 4.81 -1.63
N ILE A 50 -1.34 3.61 -1.08
CA ILE A 50 -1.51 3.38 0.34
C ILE A 50 -0.22 2.75 0.86
N GLY A 51 0.53 3.47 1.69
CA GLY A 51 1.71 2.96 2.36
C GLY A 51 1.31 2.22 3.63
N VAL A 52 1.71 0.96 3.74
CA VAL A 52 1.42 0.13 4.92
C VAL A 52 2.74 -0.36 5.53
N TYR A 53 2.95 -0.05 6.80
CA TYR A 53 4.09 -0.55 7.57
C TYR A 53 3.72 -1.91 8.17
N ILE A 54 4.46 -2.95 7.77
CA ILE A 54 4.16 -4.33 8.13
C ILE A 54 5.40 -5.00 8.76
N SER A 55 5.21 -5.59 9.94
CA SER A 55 6.16 -6.49 10.58
C SER A 55 5.96 -7.91 10.07
N ALA A 56 6.96 -8.42 9.32
CA ALA A 56 6.95 -9.76 8.76
C ALA A 56 8.38 -10.33 8.74
N ALA A 57 8.48 -11.65 8.59
CA ALA A 57 9.78 -12.35 8.51
C ALA A 57 10.47 -12.19 7.14
N THR A 58 9.71 -11.92 6.08
CA THR A 58 10.23 -11.78 4.71
C THR A 58 9.50 -10.68 3.95
N LEU A 59 10.14 -10.17 2.91
CA LEU A 59 9.54 -9.20 1.96
C LEU A 59 8.26 -9.77 1.35
N LYS A 60 8.32 -10.99 0.83
CA LYS A 60 7.17 -11.68 0.23
C LYS A 60 5.99 -11.80 1.21
N ALA A 61 6.26 -12.15 2.47
CA ALA A 61 5.22 -12.23 3.48
C ALA A 61 4.58 -10.87 3.78
N ALA A 62 5.36 -9.78 3.76
CA ALA A 62 4.80 -8.43 3.92
C ALA A 62 3.89 -8.05 2.74
N GLU A 63 4.28 -8.35 1.51
CA GLU A 63 3.49 -8.08 0.31
C GLU A 63 2.17 -8.88 0.30
N GLU A 64 2.23 -10.18 0.59
CA GLU A 64 1.04 -11.04 0.72
C GLU A 64 0.09 -10.55 1.83
N THR A 65 0.66 -10.07 2.95
CA THR A 65 -0.11 -9.47 4.05
C THR A 65 -0.82 -8.20 3.60
N ALA A 66 -0.16 -7.33 2.83
CA ALA A 66 -0.75 -6.11 2.31
C ALA A 66 -1.89 -6.39 1.31
N VAL A 67 -1.74 -7.39 0.43
CA VAL A 67 -2.82 -7.84 -0.47
C VAL A 67 -4.03 -8.33 0.33
N THR A 68 -3.78 -9.17 1.34
CA THR A 68 -4.83 -9.71 2.22
C THR A 68 -5.55 -8.59 2.95
N LEU A 69 -4.80 -7.63 3.50
CA LEU A 69 -5.34 -6.46 4.18
C LEU A 69 -6.24 -5.63 3.26
N TRP A 70 -5.82 -5.38 2.01
CA TRP A 70 -6.62 -4.62 1.06
C TRP A 70 -7.95 -5.32 0.77
N HIS A 71 -7.92 -6.62 0.44
CA HIS A 71 -9.14 -7.38 0.19
C HIS A 71 -10.05 -7.45 1.42
N HIS A 72 -9.49 -7.63 2.62
CA HIS A 72 -10.25 -7.56 3.86
C HIS A 72 -10.93 -6.20 4.02
N THR A 73 -10.20 -5.12 3.76
CA THR A 73 -10.75 -3.75 3.82
C THR A 73 -11.92 -3.57 2.85
N LEU A 74 -11.83 -4.12 1.63
CA LEU A 74 -12.93 -4.09 0.67
C LEU A 74 -14.19 -4.75 1.24
N LEU A 75 -14.07 -5.94 1.84
CA LEU A 75 -15.21 -6.66 2.43
C LEU A 75 -15.93 -5.88 3.53
N HIS A 76 -15.20 -5.06 4.30
CA HIS A 76 -15.76 -4.27 5.40
C HIS A 76 -16.22 -2.86 5.00
N HIS A 77 -15.74 -2.33 3.88
CA HIS A 77 -15.96 -0.95 3.45
C HIS A 77 -16.37 -0.87 1.98
N HIS A 78 -17.66 -1.06 1.71
CA HIS A 78 -18.21 -1.15 0.35
C HIS A 78 -17.92 0.06 -0.55
N TRP A 79 -17.69 1.24 0.02
CA TRP A 79 -17.35 2.45 -0.75
C TRP A 79 -15.95 2.37 -1.39
N LEU A 80 -15.11 1.41 -1.00
CA LEU A 80 -13.85 1.08 -1.65
C LEU A 80 -14.00 0.04 -2.78
N HIS A 81 -15.12 -0.67 -2.90
CA HIS A 81 -15.32 -1.71 -3.93
C HIS A 81 -15.02 -1.27 -5.37
N PRO A 82 -15.30 -0.01 -5.80
CA PRO A 82 -14.98 0.42 -7.16
C PRO A 82 -13.47 0.51 -7.46
N TRP A 83 -12.61 0.44 -6.45
CA TRP A 83 -11.16 0.55 -6.58
C TRP A 83 -10.52 -0.80 -6.87
N THR A 84 -9.64 -0.84 -7.87
CA THR A 84 -8.97 -2.08 -8.26
C THR A 84 -7.55 -2.11 -7.70
N LEU A 85 -7.16 -3.20 -7.04
CA LEU A 85 -5.77 -3.41 -6.64
C LEU A 85 -4.90 -3.62 -7.89
N LEU A 86 -3.86 -2.82 -8.05
CA LEU A 86 -2.89 -3.00 -9.13
C LEU A 86 -1.72 -3.87 -8.68
N ARG A 87 -1.16 -3.56 -7.50
CA ARG A 87 -0.04 -4.29 -6.89
C ARG A 87 0.15 -3.86 -5.44
N ALA A 88 0.80 -4.71 -4.66
CA ALA A 88 1.28 -4.40 -3.32
C ALA A 88 2.73 -4.87 -3.22
N GLU A 89 3.67 -3.94 -3.19
CA GLU A 89 5.10 -4.25 -3.29
C GLU A 89 5.94 -3.40 -2.35
N VAL A 90 7.02 -3.98 -1.83
CA VAL A 90 8.05 -3.20 -1.13
C VAL A 90 8.87 -2.45 -2.19
N PRO A 91 8.96 -1.12 -2.15
CA PRO A 91 9.75 -0.38 -3.13
C PRO A 91 11.24 -0.69 -2.92
N LEU A 92 11.81 -1.49 -3.81
CA LEU A 92 13.24 -1.76 -3.84
C LEU A 92 13.94 -0.66 -4.63
N ILE A 93 14.71 0.18 -3.93
CA ILE A 93 15.55 1.19 -4.56
C ILE A 93 16.86 0.50 -4.95
N PRO A 94 17.24 0.46 -6.24
CA PRO A 94 18.55 0.00 -6.64
C PRO A 94 19.61 0.87 -5.95
N ILE A 95 20.56 0.23 -5.26
CA ILE A 95 21.78 0.93 -4.88
C ILE A 95 22.62 0.93 -6.15
N ASP A 96 22.68 2.06 -6.85
CA ASP A 96 23.59 2.25 -7.98
C ASP A 96 25.02 2.02 -7.46
N ALA A 97 25.60 0.86 -7.79
CA ALA A 97 26.96 0.50 -7.41
C ALA A 97 28.02 1.22 -8.27
N ASP A 98 27.63 2.15 -9.14
CA ASP A 98 28.50 2.78 -10.11
C ASP A 98 28.36 4.31 -10.05
N ARG A 99 29.03 4.90 -9.05
CA ARG A 99 29.41 6.31 -9.11
C ARG A 99 30.90 6.36 -9.45
N PRO A 100 31.29 6.35 -10.73
CA PRO A 100 32.69 6.51 -11.09
C PRO A 100 33.12 7.97 -10.80
N GLY A 101 34.11 8.10 -9.92
CA GLY A 101 35.12 9.16 -9.92
C GLY A 101 34.64 10.61 -9.84
N MET A 102 34.64 11.18 -8.64
CA MET A 102 35.15 12.54 -8.47
C MET A 102 36.68 12.46 -8.46
N SER A 103 37.32 12.83 -9.57
CA SER A 103 38.69 13.34 -9.63
C SER A 103 38.80 14.28 -10.82
#